data_AF-A0A2N2E6H5-F1
#
_entry.id   AF-A0A2N2E6H5-F1
#
_cell.length_a   1.000
_cell.length_b   1.000
_cell.length_c   1.000
_cell.angle_alpha   90.00
_cell.angle_beta   90.00
_cell.angle_gamma   90.00
#
_symmetry.space_group_name_H-M   'P 1'
#
loop_
_entity.id
_entity.type
_entity.pdbx_description
1 polymer ?
#
loop_
_entity_poly.entity_id
_entity_poly.type
_entity_poly.pdbx_seq_one_letter_code
_entity_poly.pdbx_strand_id
1 'polypeptide(L)'
;MNKFTWTTTSPITDNVVVLKESTFHKHLIDDHGEKERVYLEKVVNIVRDTISSPWYIYYDRNYEENKRLLYMDIISLEEMDHMQALVVCIETDRDPQEVVTWTIKRSLKQERGKIIYDSKKHK
;
A
#
# COMPACT_ATOMS: atom_id res chain seq x y z
N MET A 1 -23.04 -3.50 -8.34
CA MET A 1 -21.76 -3.12 -8.97
C MET A 1 -20.75 -2.87 -7.88
N ASN A 2 -19.57 -3.48 -7.95
CA ASN A 2 -18.48 -3.15 -7.05
C ASN A 2 -18.01 -1.72 -7.40
N LYS A 3 -18.09 -0.80 -6.43
CA LYS A 3 -17.57 0.55 -6.61
C LYS A 3 -16.11 0.60 -6.18
N PHE A 4 -15.29 1.23 -7.02
CA PHE A 4 -13.86 1.37 -6.80
C PHE A 4 -13.50 2.83 -6.65
N THR A 5 -12.65 3.14 -5.67
CA THR A 5 -12.04 4.46 -5.54
C THR A 5 -11.05 4.70 -6.67
N TRP A 6 -10.23 3.69 -6.99
CA TRP A 6 -9.33 3.68 -8.13
C TRP A 6 -8.89 2.24 -8.46
N THR A 7 -8.23 2.10 -9.61
CA THR A 7 -7.53 0.89 -10.04
C THR A 7 -6.10 1.24 -10.48
N THR A 8 -5.18 0.28 -10.39
CA THR A 8 -3.78 0.38 -10.87
C THR A 8 -3.24 -1.01 -11.18
N THR A 9 -1.98 -1.11 -11.57
CA THR A 9 -1.34 -2.38 -11.97
C THR A 9 -0.05 -2.60 -11.19
N SER A 10 0.21 -3.84 -10.79
CA SER A 10 1.50 -4.23 -10.19
C SER A 10 2.60 -4.27 -11.26
N PRO A 11 3.79 -3.69 -11.01
CA PRO A 11 4.90 -3.69 -11.97
C PRO A 11 5.62 -5.03 -12.08
N ILE A 12 5.34 -6.00 -11.21
CA ILE A 12 6.03 -7.31 -11.21
C ILE A 12 5.17 -8.46 -11.74
N THR A 13 3.84 -8.35 -11.64
CA THR A 13 2.92 -9.41 -12.08
C THR A 13 1.96 -8.97 -13.18
N ASP A 14 1.93 -7.68 -13.53
CA ASP A 14 0.91 -7.07 -14.40
C ASP A 14 -0.55 -7.29 -13.93
N ASN A 15 -0.75 -7.76 -12.70
CA ASN A 15 -2.08 -7.94 -12.13
C ASN A 15 -2.72 -6.59 -11.82
N VAL A 16 -4.03 -6.50 -12.06
CA VAL A 16 -4.84 -5.35 -11.65
C VAL A 16 -4.99 -5.36 -10.13
N VAL A 17 -4.71 -4.22 -9.52
CA VAL A 17 -4.92 -3.93 -8.10
C VAL A 17 -6.01 -2.87 -7.96
N VAL A 18 -6.95 -3.08 -7.04
CA VAL A 18 -8.05 -2.15 -6.79
C VAL A 18 -8.11 -1.69 -5.34
N LEU A 19 -8.61 -0.47 -5.15
CA LEU A 19 -9.15 -0.01 -3.87
C LEU A 19 -10.67 0.05 -3.97
N LYS A 20 -11.36 -0.84 -3.25
CA LYS A 20 -12.83 -0.83 -3.17
C LYS A 20 -13.30 0.29 -2.24
N GLU A 21 -14.39 0.97 -2.59
CA GLU A 21 -15.00 1.99 -1.72
C GLU A 21 -15.34 1.39 -0.34
N SER A 22 -15.83 0.14 -0.31
CA SER A 22 -16.15 -0.55 0.94
C SER A 22 -14.94 -0.73 1.85
N THR A 23 -13.78 -1.04 1.27
CA THR A 23 -12.54 -1.27 2.01
C THR A 23 -11.98 0.05 2.50
N PHE A 24 -12.03 1.08 1.64
CA PHE A 24 -11.67 2.44 2.01
C PHE A 24 -12.48 2.95 3.21
N HIS A 25 -13.81 2.89 3.17
CA HIS A 25 -14.62 3.39 4.27
C HIS A 25 -14.50 2.52 5.51
N LYS A 26 -14.78 1.20 5.40
CA LYS A 26 -14.93 0.34 6.58
C LYS A 26 -13.64 0.01 7.30
N HIS A 27 -12.53 -0.16 6.59
CA HIS A 27 -11.30 -0.71 7.16
C HIS A 27 -10.17 0.30 7.28
N LEU A 28 -10.33 1.48 6.67
CA LEU A 28 -9.26 2.46 6.56
C LEU A 28 -9.64 3.85 7.05
N ILE A 29 -10.92 4.23 7.02
CA ILE A 29 -11.35 5.59 7.36
C ILE A 29 -12.21 5.58 8.64
N ASP A 30 -13.17 4.67 8.75
CA ASP A 30 -14.17 4.71 9.81
C ASP A 30 -13.67 4.12 11.15
N ASP A 31 -12.63 3.29 11.12
CA ASP A 31 -12.03 2.66 12.32
C ASP A 31 -10.95 3.55 13.00
N HIS A 32 -10.70 4.75 12.48
CA HIS A 32 -9.61 5.63 12.91
C HIS A 32 -10.11 6.96 13.48
N GLY A 33 -9.33 7.55 14.39
CA GLY A 33 -9.61 8.89 14.92
C GLY A 33 -9.50 9.97 13.83
N GLU A 34 -10.23 11.09 13.99
CA GLU A 34 -10.35 12.17 12.99
C GLU A 34 -8.99 12.63 12.39
N LYS A 35 -7.97 12.79 13.24
CA LYS A 35 -6.62 13.19 12.78
C LYS A 35 -5.96 12.14 11.87
N GLU A 36 -6.11 10.86 12.20
CA GLU A 36 -5.54 9.77 11.43
C GLU A 36 -6.31 9.57 10.13
N ARG A 37 -7.64 9.69 10.18
CA ARG A 37 -8.50 9.66 9.00
C ARG A 37 -8.11 10.70 7.95
N VAL A 38 -7.98 11.97 8.33
CA VAL A 38 -7.55 13.06 7.42
C VAL A 38 -6.21 12.73 6.76
N TYR A 39 -5.31 12.10 7.51
CA TYR A 39 -4.00 11.72 7.02
C TYR A 39 -4.07 10.57 6.00
N LEU A 40 -4.89 9.55 6.27
CA LEU A 40 -5.12 8.42 5.36
C LEU A 40 -5.84 8.85 4.06
N GLU A 41 -6.78 9.80 4.15
CA GLU A 41 -7.45 10.38 2.99
C GLU A 41 -6.46 11.13 2.07
N LYS A 42 -5.52 11.91 2.63
CA LYS A 42 -4.53 12.67 1.85
C LYS A 42 -3.60 11.79 1.02
N VAL A 43 -3.28 10.61 1.52
CA VAL A 43 -2.34 9.70 0.83
C VAL A 43 -3.03 8.73 -0.13
N VAL A 44 -4.36 8.75 -0.27
CA VAL A 44 -5.09 7.76 -1.07
C VAL A 44 -4.61 7.65 -2.53
N ASN A 45 -4.24 8.78 -3.13
CA ASN A 45 -3.68 8.81 -4.49
C ASN A 45 -2.21 8.39 -4.50
N ILE A 46 -1.46 8.75 -3.45
CA ILE A 46 -0.06 8.34 -3.29
C ILE A 46 0.03 6.82 -3.13
N VAL A 47 -0.92 6.18 -2.44
CA VAL A 47 -1.04 4.71 -2.33
C VAL A 47 -1.13 4.07 -3.72
N ARG A 48 -1.98 4.59 -4.61
CA ARG A 48 -2.09 4.08 -5.98
C ARG A 48 -0.75 4.17 -6.71
N ASP A 49 -0.07 5.31 -6.58
CA ASP A 49 1.18 5.58 -7.26
C ASP A 49 2.32 4.70 -6.70
N THR A 50 2.37 4.50 -5.38
CA THR A 50 3.27 3.55 -4.70
C THR A 50 3.10 2.11 -5.21
N ILE A 51 1.89 1.68 -5.55
CA ILE A 51 1.69 0.33 -6.11
C ILE A 51 2.21 0.26 -7.54
N SER A 52 1.99 1.29 -8.35
CA SER A 52 2.43 1.34 -9.75
C SER A 52 3.95 1.48 -9.91
N SER A 53 4.60 2.18 -8.98
CA SER A 53 6.03 2.48 -9.01
C SER A 53 6.65 2.43 -7.60
N PRO A 54 6.64 1.26 -6.93
CA PRO A 54 7.19 1.11 -5.60
C PRO A 54 8.70 1.26 -5.60
N TRP A 55 9.28 1.61 -4.45
CA TRP A 55 10.71 1.41 -4.24
C TRP A 55 11.04 -0.05 -3.95
N TYR A 56 10.21 -0.71 -3.14
CA TYR A 56 10.39 -2.11 -2.77
C TYR A 56 9.06 -2.86 -2.77
N ILE A 57 9.11 -4.15 -3.09
CA ILE A 57 8.02 -5.10 -2.83
C ILE A 57 8.60 -6.27 -2.05
N TYR A 58 7.91 -6.69 -1.00
CA TYR A 58 8.31 -7.81 -0.17
C TYR A 58 7.10 -8.60 0.33
N TYR A 59 7.34 -9.87 0.66
CA TYR A 59 6.32 -10.71 1.26
C TYR A 59 5.98 -10.24 2.68
N ASP A 60 4.69 -10.29 3.02
CA ASP A 60 4.26 -10.25 4.41
C ASP A 60 4.91 -11.38 5.21
N ARG A 61 5.14 -11.18 6.50
CA ARG A 61 5.82 -12.16 7.36
C ARG A 61 5.12 -13.52 7.37
N ASN A 62 3.79 -13.51 7.24
CA ASN A 62 2.94 -14.71 7.18
C ASN A 62 2.36 -14.89 5.78
N TYR A 63 3.15 -14.61 4.73
CA TYR A 63 2.68 -14.69 3.35
C TYR A 63 2.01 -16.01 2.98
N GLU A 64 2.49 -17.14 3.48
CA GLU A 64 1.88 -18.43 3.13
C GLU A 64 0.43 -18.57 3.60
N GLU A 65 0.08 -17.90 4.70
CA GLU A 65 -1.27 -17.89 5.27
C GLU A 65 -2.11 -16.76 4.67
N ASN A 66 -1.54 -15.56 4.58
CA ASN A 66 -2.28 -14.35 4.24
C ASN A 66 -2.30 -14.03 2.74
N LYS A 67 -1.37 -14.61 1.97
CA LYS A 67 -1.13 -14.30 0.55
C LYS A 67 -1.03 -12.78 0.30
N ARG A 68 -0.28 -12.07 1.16
CA ARG A 68 -0.13 -10.61 1.12
C ARG A 68 1.23 -10.12 0.65
N LEU A 69 1.22 -9.18 -0.28
CA LEU A 69 2.40 -8.42 -0.67
C LEU A 69 2.39 -7.02 -0.04
N LEU A 70 3.58 -6.54 0.31
CA LEU A 70 3.80 -5.22 0.88
C LEU A 70 4.60 -4.39 -0.11
N TYR A 71 4.01 -3.28 -0.56
CA TYR A 71 4.59 -2.31 -1.47
C TYR A 71 5.03 -1.11 -0.65
N MET A 72 6.26 -0.66 -0.83
CA MET A 72 6.81 0.43 -0.05
C MET A 72 7.39 1.53 -0.92
N ASP A 73 7.13 2.76 -0.51
CA ASP A 73 7.75 3.96 -1.06
C ASP A 73 8.09 4.96 0.04
N ILE A 74 8.91 5.95 -0.29
CA ILE A 74 9.26 7.08 0.57
C ILE A 74 8.48 8.29 0.14
N ILE A 75 7.66 8.79 1.04
CA ILE A 75 6.78 9.93 0.81
C ILE A 75 7.22 11.10 1.68
N SER A 76 6.97 12.31 1.19
CA SER A 76 7.09 13.55 1.96
C SER A 76 5.75 14.25 1.88
N LEU A 77 5.11 14.49 3.02
CA LEU A 77 3.88 15.27 3.08
C LEU A 77 4.21 16.66 3.61
N GLU A 78 3.59 17.69 3.06
CA GLU A 78 3.90 19.10 3.40
C GLU A 78 3.78 19.41 4.90
N GLU A 79 2.92 18.69 5.61
CA GLU A 79 2.69 18.81 7.04
C GLU A 79 3.77 18.16 7.90
N MET A 80 4.78 17.55 7.27
CA MET A 80 5.82 16.80 7.93
C MET A 80 7.20 17.28 7.53
N ASP A 81 7.99 17.66 8.54
CA ASP A 81 9.38 18.11 8.35
C ASP A 81 10.35 16.96 8.02
N HIS A 82 9.85 15.76 7.72
CA HIS A 82 10.66 14.57 7.43
C HIS A 82 9.97 13.60 6.48
N MET A 83 10.80 12.87 5.72
CA MET A 83 10.37 11.76 4.89
C MET A 83 9.83 10.60 5.74
N GLN A 84 8.81 9.91 5.23
CA GLN A 84 8.19 8.74 5.85
C GLN A 84 8.10 7.58 4.87
N ALA A 85 8.04 6.37 5.40
CA ALA A 85 7.76 5.19 4.60
C ALA A 85 6.24 5.00 4.51
N LEU A 86 5.71 4.91 3.29
CA LEU A 86 4.36 4.41 3.04
C LEU A 86 4.48 2.93 2.72
N VAL A 87 3.79 2.08 3.49
CA VAL A 87 3.71 0.64 3.24
C VAL A 87 2.26 0.30 2.92
N VAL A 88 2.01 -0.21 1.72
CA VAL A 88 0.70 -0.62 1.21
C VAL A 88 0.63 -2.14 1.20
N CYS A 89 -0.43 -2.69 1.77
CA CYS A 89 -0.67 -4.12 1.87
C CYS A 89 -1.76 -4.56 0.89
N ILE A 90 -1.44 -5.57 0.09
CA ILE A 90 -2.29 -6.10 -0.97
C ILE A 90 -2.51 -7.58 -0.76
N GLU A 91 -3.77 -8.02 -0.78
CA GLU A 91 -4.14 -9.44 -0.88
C GLU A 91 -4.06 -9.91 -2.33
N THR A 92 -3.30 -10.98 -2.55
CA THR A 92 -2.94 -11.49 -3.88
C THR A 92 -3.69 -12.74 -4.31
N ASP A 93 -4.51 -13.32 -3.42
CA ASP A 93 -5.39 -14.45 -3.67
C ASP A 93 -6.78 -14.04 -4.18
N ARG A 94 -6.99 -12.74 -4.43
CA ARG A 94 -8.20 -12.18 -5.03
C ARG A 94 -7.94 -11.75 -6.48
N ASP A 95 -9.01 -11.78 -7.28
CA ASP A 95 -9.02 -11.26 -8.66
C ASP A 95 -10.20 -10.27 -8.85
N PRO A 96 -9.93 -8.96 -9.06
CA PRO A 96 -8.62 -8.32 -9.04
C PRO A 96 -8.00 -8.31 -7.62
N GLN A 97 -6.69 -8.14 -7.55
CA GLN A 97 -5.97 -8.01 -6.27
C GLN A 97 -6.48 -6.77 -5.52
N GLU A 98 -6.46 -6.81 -4.19
CA GLU A 98 -7.14 -5.80 -3.37
C GLU A 98 -6.21 -5.17 -2.34
N VAL A 99 -6.20 -3.84 -2.28
CA VAL A 99 -5.60 -3.12 -1.15
C VAL A 99 -6.43 -3.38 0.10
N VAL A 100 -5.80 -3.93 1.13
CA VAL A 100 -6.45 -4.18 2.43
C VAL A 100 -6.12 -3.11 3.46
N THR A 101 -4.90 -2.59 3.45
CA THR A 101 -4.49 -1.52 4.35
C THR A 101 -3.24 -0.81 3.87
N TRP A 102 -2.97 0.37 4.42
CA TRP A 102 -1.66 1.00 4.34
C TRP A 102 -1.28 1.63 5.67
N THR A 103 0.02 1.79 5.88
CA THR A 103 0.55 2.40 7.10
C THR A 103 1.66 3.35 6.72
N ILE A 104 1.72 4.47 7.43
CA ILE A 104 2.79 5.45 7.28
C ILE A 104 3.69 5.36 8.51
N LYS A 105 4.98 5.12 8.26
CA LYS A 105 5.98 4.84 9.30
C LYS A 105 7.08 5.88 9.27
N ARG A 106 7.43 6.40 10.44
CA ARG A 106 8.58 7.33 10.63
C ARG A 106 9.94 6.67 10.44
N SER A 107 10.00 5.33 10.51
CA SER A 107 11.24 4.58 10.55
C SER A 107 11.30 3.63 9.36
N LEU A 108 12.48 3.59 8.72
CA LEU A 108 12.84 2.66 7.65
C LEU A 108 13.44 1.35 8.14
N LYS A 109 13.30 1.05 9.43
CA LYS A 109 13.72 -0.26 9.96
C LYS A 109 13.15 -1.35 9.06
N GLN A 110 14.04 -2.21 8.60
CA GLN A 110 13.74 -3.24 7.62
C GLN A 110 12.52 -4.04 8.09
N GLU A 111 11.45 -3.94 7.31
CA GLU A 111 10.26 -4.73 7.53
C GLU A 111 10.65 -6.21 7.37
N ARG A 112 10.12 -7.06 8.25
CA ARG A 112 10.43 -8.48 8.24
C ARG A 112 9.74 -9.12 7.04
N GLY A 113 10.51 -9.53 6.03
CA GLY A 113 10.00 -10.16 4.83
C GLY A 113 11.10 -10.34 3.79
N LYS A 114 10.95 -11.31 2.89
CA LYS A 114 11.87 -11.48 1.76
C LYS A 114 11.52 -10.45 0.68
N ILE A 115 12.48 -9.59 0.35
CA ILE A 115 12.37 -8.62 -0.75
C ILE A 115 12.32 -9.40 -2.07
N ILE A 116 11.33 -9.08 -2.90
CA ILE A 116 11.14 -9.65 -4.24
C ILE A 116 11.30 -8.63 -5.35
N TYR A 117 11.24 -7.34 -5.02
CA TYR A 117 11.48 -6.25 -5.94
C TYR A 117 12.26 -5.12 -5.25
N ASP A 118 13.24 -4.60 -5.97
CA ASP A 118 14.06 -3.45 -5.59
C ASP A 118 14.22 -2.57 -6.84
N SER A 119 13.58 -1.41 -6.82
CA SER A 119 13.57 -0.44 -7.92
C SER A 119 14.97 0.01 -8.35
N LYS A 120 15.98 -0.07 -7.47
CA LYS A 120 17.37 0.28 -7.84
C LYS A 120 18.07 -0.82 -8.61
N LYS A 121 17.61 -2.06 -8.50
CA LYS A 121 18.18 -3.23 -9.18
C LYS A 121 17.43 -3.63 -10.45
N HIS A 122 16.20 -3.13 -10.62
CA HIS A 122 15.32 -3.42 -11.75
C HIS A 122 15.23 -2.25 -12.75
N LYS A 123 16.29 -1.43 -12.84
CA LYS A 123 16.43 -0.37 -13.85
C LYS A 123 17.18 -0.85 -15.07
#